data_AF-A0A9J6EP19-F1
#
_entry.id   AF-A0A9J6EP19-F1
#
_cell.length_a   1.000
_cell.length_b   1.000
_cell.length_c   1.000
_cell.angle_alpha   90.00
_cell.angle_beta   90.00
_cell.angle_gamma   90.00
#
_symmetry.space_group_name_H-M   'P 1'
#
loop_
_entity.id
_entity.type
_entity.pdbx_description
1 polymer ?
#
loop_
_entity_poly.entity_id
_entity_poly.type
_entity_poly.pdbx_seq_one_letter_code
_entity_poly.pdbx_strand_id
1 'polypeptide(L)'
;MREGDQQFFFFKFYHMSPALFDKLLGFVAADLTQQHFIREPLEPGERLAITLSYLASGLDICNVALAYRVGIETARRSIHVTCRAIWARLKDHFMKQTSGQGHVDPCYFPLQGSQSRNFSADAADARTLFSAYFCSSAGEVPWQWHQPGVSKQGALKRLEEQRLHPFC
;
A
#
# COMPACT_ATOMS: atom_id res chain seq x y z
N MET A 1 -22.96 -22.32 -12.40
CA MET A 1 -22.62 -21.75 -11.08
C MET A 1 -23.94 -21.52 -10.37
N ARG A 2 -24.20 -22.12 -9.19
CA ARG A 2 -25.50 -21.98 -8.52
C ARG A 2 -25.56 -20.58 -7.89
N GLU A 3 -26.72 -19.95 -7.82
CA GLU A 3 -26.87 -18.56 -7.29
C GLU A 3 -26.32 -18.40 -5.87
N GLY A 4 -26.35 -19.47 -5.06
CA GLY A 4 -25.75 -19.49 -3.72
C GLY A 4 -24.22 -19.36 -3.73
N ASP A 5 -23.54 -19.90 -4.75
CA ASP A 5 -22.08 -19.79 -4.89
C ASP A 5 -21.68 -18.34 -5.17
N GLN A 6 -22.46 -17.65 -6.02
CA GLN A 6 -22.18 -16.27 -6.43
C GLN A 6 -22.26 -15.30 -5.24
N GLN A 7 -23.24 -15.46 -4.35
CA GLN A 7 -23.34 -14.65 -3.14
C GLN A 7 -22.14 -14.87 -2.21
N PHE A 8 -21.73 -16.12 -2.02
CA PHE A 8 -20.57 -16.47 -1.18
C PHE A 8 -19.28 -15.84 -1.70
N PHE A 9 -19.02 -15.93 -3.01
CA PHE A 9 -17.85 -15.29 -3.62
C PHE A 9 -17.90 -13.77 -3.51
N PHE A 10 -19.05 -13.13 -3.74
CA PHE A 10 -19.19 -11.69 -3.60
C PHE A 10 -18.90 -11.20 -2.17
N PHE A 11 -19.42 -11.90 -1.15
CA PHE A 11 -19.09 -11.56 0.23
C PHE A 11 -17.62 -11.79 0.55
N LYS A 12 -17.01 -12.85 0.03
CA LYS A 12 -15.59 -13.14 0.27
C LYS A 12 -14.67 -12.09 -0.37
N PHE A 13 -14.98 -11.64 -1.58
CA PHE A 13 -14.12 -10.71 -2.32
C PHE A 13 -14.41 -9.23 -2.05
N TYR A 14 -15.67 -8.89 -1.76
CA TYR A 14 -16.13 -7.50 -1.68
C TYR A 14 -16.85 -7.17 -0.36
N HIS A 15 -17.06 -8.15 0.52
CA HIS A 15 -17.81 -8.01 1.77
C HIS A 15 -19.23 -7.43 1.59
N MET A 16 -19.83 -7.63 0.40
CA MET A 16 -21.17 -7.17 0.08
C MET A 16 -21.92 -8.16 -0.81
N SER A 17 -23.25 -8.04 -0.82
CA SER A 17 -24.10 -8.79 -1.75
C SER A 17 -24.03 -8.19 -3.16
N PRO A 18 -24.29 -8.99 -4.22
CA PRO A 18 -24.34 -8.49 -5.59
C PRO A 18 -25.31 -7.32 -5.78
N ALA A 19 -26.49 -7.39 -5.16
CA ALA A 19 -27.47 -6.31 -5.22
C ALA A 19 -26.97 -4.98 -4.59
N LEU A 20 -26.16 -5.06 -3.52
CA LEU A 20 -25.58 -3.88 -2.91
C LEU A 20 -24.45 -3.31 -3.79
N PHE A 21 -23.68 -4.18 -4.43
CA PHE A 21 -22.67 -3.80 -5.40
C PHE A 21 -23.30 -3.01 -6.56
N ASP A 22 -24.38 -3.52 -7.17
CA ASP A 22 -25.07 -2.85 -8.26
C ASP A 22 -25.65 -1.50 -7.83
N LYS A 23 -26.20 -1.44 -6.62
CA LYS A 23 -26.70 -0.19 -6.04
C LYS A 23 -25.58 0.83 -5.84
N LEU A 24 -24.42 0.40 -5.32
CA LEU A 24 -23.26 1.25 -5.15
C LEU A 24 -22.76 1.74 -6.52
N LEU A 25 -22.66 0.83 -7.48
CA LEU A 25 -22.26 1.15 -8.85
C LEU A 25 -23.19 2.21 -9.45
N GLY A 26 -24.51 2.13 -9.22
CA GLY A 26 -25.45 3.17 -9.66
C GLY A 26 -25.12 4.58 -9.14
N PHE A 27 -24.56 4.72 -7.94
CA PHE A 27 -24.17 6.02 -7.39
C PHE A 27 -22.86 6.56 -7.95
N VAL A 28 -21.87 5.68 -8.19
CA VAL A 28 -20.52 6.10 -8.62
C VAL A 28 -20.27 5.96 -10.12
N ALA A 29 -21.11 5.24 -10.86
CA ALA A 29 -20.92 4.97 -12.28
C ALA A 29 -20.74 6.25 -13.12
N ALA A 30 -21.52 7.30 -12.82
CA ALA A 30 -21.43 8.59 -13.50
C ALA A 30 -20.07 9.27 -13.31
N ASP A 31 -19.45 9.13 -12.14
CA ASP A 31 -18.15 9.73 -11.84
C ASP A 31 -17.00 8.88 -12.40
N LEU A 32 -17.22 7.58 -12.56
CA LEU A 32 -16.25 6.60 -13.08
C LEU A 32 -16.19 6.55 -14.61
N THR A 33 -17.29 6.86 -15.30
CA THR A 33 -17.37 6.87 -16.78
C THR A 33 -16.60 8.02 -17.42
N GLN A 34 -16.38 9.12 -16.70
CA GLN A 34 -15.83 10.39 -17.24
C GLN A 34 -14.32 10.37 -17.54
N GLN A 35 -13.64 9.22 -17.45
CA GLN A 35 -12.20 9.13 -17.71
C GLN A 35 -11.92 8.42 -19.05
N HIS A 36 -11.91 9.21 -20.13
CA HIS A 36 -11.37 8.78 -21.41
C HIS A 36 -9.83 8.75 -21.34
N PHE A 37 -9.25 7.57 -21.58
CA PHE A 37 -7.81 7.41 -21.81
C PHE A 37 -7.56 7.05 -23.28
N ILE A 38 -6.30 7.11 -23.70
CA ILE A 38 -5.83 6.75 -25.04
C ILE A 38 -6.02 5.23 -25.32
N ARG A 39 -6.27 4.43 -24.26
CA ARG A 39 -6.65 3.01 -24.33
C ARG A 39 -8.10 2.84 -23.87
N GLU A 40 -8.71 1.73 -24.29
CA GLU A 40 -10.05 1.32 -23.87
C GLU A 40 -10.19 1.44 -22.34
N PRO A 41 -11.06 2.33 -21.84
CA PRO A 41 -11.18 2.60 -20.43
C PRO A 41 -11.77 1.37 -19.73
N LEU A 42 -11.22 1.00 -18.56
CA LEU A 42 -11.81 -0.03 -17.72
C LEU A 42 -13.28 0.32 -17.43
N GLU A 43 -14.14 -0.68 -17.52
CA GLU A 43 -15.56 -0.53 -17.21
C GLU A 43 -15.73 0.01 -15.78
N PRO A 44 -16.70 0.91 -15.52
CA PRO A 44 -16.98 1.43 -14.19
C PRO A 44 -17.14 0.32 -13.13
N GLY A 45 -17.78 -0.78 -13.52
CA GLY A 45 -17.97 -1.96 -12.68
C GLY A 45 -16.64 -2.66 -12.33
N GLU A 46 -15.73 -2.80 -13.28
CA GLU A 46 -14.41 -3.40 -13.03
C GLU A 46 -13.56 -2.54 -12.10
N ARG A 47 -13.59 -1.21 -12.28
CA ARG A 47 -12.89 -0.28 -11.39
C ARG A 47 -13.39 -0.35 -9.96
N LEU A 48 -14.72 -0.45 -9.81
CA LEU A 48 -15.36 -0.62 -8.53
C LEU A 48 -14.96 -1.97 -7.90
N ALA A 49 -14.95 -3.06 -8.68
CA ALA A 49 -14.53 -4.38 -8.22
C ALA A 49 -13.08 -4.39 -7.73
N ILE A 50 -12.14 -3.84 -8.51
CA ILE A 50 -10.72 -3.72 -8.13
C ILE A 50 -10.60 -2.98 -6.79
N THR A 51 -11.31 -1.86 -6.64
CA THR A 51 -11.24 -1.02 -5.46
C THR A 51 -11.82 -1.71 -4.24
N LEU A 52 -12.99 -2.32 -4.38
CA LEU A 52 -13.64 -3.03 -3.28
C LEU A 52 -12.85 -4.26 -2.86
N SER A 53 -12.25 -4.99 -3.80
CA SER A 53 -11.38 -6.10 -3.47
C SER A 53 -10.15 -5.63 -2.70
N TYR A 54 -9.52 -4.51 -3.11
CA TYR A 54 -8.42 -3.91 -2.36
C TYR A 54 -8.84 -3.53 -0.92
N LEU A 55 -9.98 -2.87 -0.75
CA LEU A 55 -10.48 -2.44 0.55
C LEU A 55 -10.91 -3.62 1.45
N ALA A 56 -11.50 -4.66 0.88
CA ALA A 56 -12.01 -5.82 1.60
C ALA A 56 -10.90 -6.80 1.99
N SER A 57 -9.96 -7.06 1.07
CA SER A 57 -8.90 -8.06 1.27
C SER A 57 -7.67 -7.50 1.99
N GLY A 58 -7.45 -6.18 1.95
CA GLY A 58 -6.27 -5.55 2.53
C GLY A 58 -4.94 -5.94 1.86
N LEU A 59 -5.00 -6.55 0.67
CA LEU A 59 -3.83 -6.91 -0.12
C LEU A 59 -3.09 -5.67 -0.62
N ASP A 60 -1.79 -5.79 -0.86
CA ASP A 60 -1.04 -4.72 -1.52
C ASP A 60 -1.48 -4.55 -2.99
N ILE A 61 -1.19 -3.37 -3.54
CA ILE A 61 -1.62 -2.98 -4.88
C ILE A 61 -1.04 -3.90 -5.96
N CYS A 62 0.17 -4.46 -5.78
CA CYS A 62 0.77 -5.37 -6.76
C CYS A 62 -0.01 -6.69 -6.82
N ASN A 63 -0.41 -7.24 -5.67
CA ASN A 63 -1.24 -8.46 -5.63
C ASN A 63 -2.63 -8.24 -6.22
N VAL A 64 -3.26 -7.10 -5.95
CA VAL A 64 -4.55 -6.74 -6.59
C VAL A 64 -4.38 -6.55 -8.08
N ALA A 65 -3.34 -5.86 -8.53
CA ALA A 65 -3.05 -5.66 -9.95
C ALA A 65 -2.85 -7.00 -10.67
N LEU A 66 -2.15 -7.95 -10.04
CA LEU A 66 -1.97 -9.30 -10.55
C LEU A 66 -3.30 -10.08 -10.64
N ALA A 67 -4.13 -10.01 -9.59
CA ALA A 67 -5.42 -10.72 -9.55
C ALA A 67 -6.38 -10.26 -10.66
N TYR A 68 -6.39 -8.97 -10.96
CA TYR A 68 -7.24 -8.37 -11.99
C TYR A 68 -6.55 -8.21 -13.35
N ARG A 69 -5.29 -8.67 -13.49
CA ARG A 69 -4.49 -8.58 -14.72
C ARG A 69 -4.36 -7.16 -15.29
N VAL A 70 -4.23 -6.17 -14.40
CA VAL A 70 -4.08 -4.75 -14.75
C VAL A 70 -2.69 -4.26 -14.36
N GLY A 71 -2.23 -3.18 -14.99
CA GLY A 71 -0.97 -2.54 -14.59
C GLY A 71 -1.07 -1.97 -13.16
N ILE A 72 0.03 -2.02 -12.40
CA ILE A 72 0.08 -1.52 -11.01
C ILE A 72 -0.39 -0.06 -10.92
N GLU A 73 0.06 0.79 -11.83
CA GLU A 73 -0.33 2.20 -11.85
C GLU A 73 -1.80 2.39 -12.22
N THR A 74 -2.33 1.54 -13.12
CA THR A 74 -3.75 1.53 -13.46
C THR A 74 -4.61 1.14 -12.27
N ALA A 75 -4.22 0.07 -11.55
CA ALA A 75 -4.90 -0.36 -10.33
C ALA A 75 -4.87 0.75 -9.27
N ARG A 76 -3.70 1.32 -9.01
CA ARG A 76 -3.50 2.43 -8.07
C ARG A 76 -4.41 3.62 -8.39
N ARG A 77 -4.40 4.06 -9.66
CA ARG A 77 -5.24 5.17 -10.12
C ARG A 77 -6.72 4.84 -9.99
N SER A 78 -7.12 3.64 -10.37
CA SER A 78 -8.50 3.16 -10.24
C SER A 78 -8.97 3.20 -8.79
N ILE A 79 -8.17 2.69 -7.86
CA ILE A 79 -8.46 2.70 -6.42
C ILE A 79 -8.64 4.13 -5.92
N HIS A 80 -7.70 5.03 -6.21
CA HIS A 80 -7.79 6.42 -5.75
C HIS A 80 -9.00 7.18 -6.31
N VAL A 81 -9.27 7.03 -7.61
CA VAL A 81 -10.41 7.68 -8.26
C VAL A 81 -11.72 7.17 -7.69
N THR A 82 -11.84 5.84 -7.55
CA THR A 82 -13.06 5.20 -7.06
C THR A 82 -13.30 5.53 -5.59
N CYS A 83 -12.29 5.46 -4.72
CA CYS A 83 -12.43 5.87 -3.32
C CYS A 83 -12.89 7.33 -3.19
N ARG A 84 -12.38 8.23 -4.04
CA ARG A 84 -12.82 9.63 -4.06
C ARG A 84 -14.28 9.77 -4.49
N ALA A 85 -14.69 9.04 -5.53
CA ALA A 85 -16.08 9.04 -6.00
C ALA A 85 -17.03 8.49 -4.92
N ILE A 86 -16.67 7.37 -4.29
CA ILE A 86 -17.40 6.78 -3.18
C ILE A 86 -17.54 7.81 -2.06
N TRP A 87 -16.45 8.42 -1.63
CA TRP A 87 -16.49 9.43 -0.56
C TRP A 87 -17.39 10.62 -0.91
N ALA A 88 -17.26 11.16 -2.12
CA ALA A 88 -18.05 12.31 -2.56
C ALA A 88 -19.56 12.00 -2.57
N ARG A 89 -19.95 10.80 -3.00
CA ARG A 89 -21.36 10.40 -3.11
C ARG A 89 -21.95 9.90 -1.81
N LEU A 90 -21.21 9.12 -1.02
CA LEU A 90 -21.76 8.45 0.17
C LEU A 90 -21.64 9.28 1.44
N LYS A 91 -20.69 10.22 1.55
CA LYS A 91 -20.47 10.99 2.80
C LYS A 91 -21.75 11.66 3.29
N ASP A 92 -22.52 12.28 2.40
CA ASP A 92 -23.68 13.07 2.82
C ASP A 92 -24.92 12.21 3.08
N HIS A 93 -24.99 11.02 2.49
CA HIS A 93 -26.10 10.08 2.69
C HIS A 93 -25.96 9.23 3.94
N PHE A 94 -24.72 8.88 4.32
CA PHE A 94 -24.46 7.88 5.36
C PHE A 94 -23.68 8.41 6.56
N MET A 95 -22.90 9.49 6.42
CA MET A 95 -22.31 10.16 7.57
C MET A 95 -23.22 11.30 8.01
N LYS A 96 -23.77 11.16 9.21
CA LYS A 96 -24.50 12.25 9.86
C LYS A 96 -23.48 13.37 10.10
N GLN A 97 -23.57 14.47 9.34
CA GLN A 97 -22.86 15.68 9.72
C GLN A 97 -23.34 16.03 11.12
N THR A 98 -22.42 16.14 12.08
CA THR A 98 -22.73 16.67 13.40
C THR A 98 -23.05 18.15 13.20
N SER A 99 -24.32 18.44 12.91
CA SER A 99 -24.89 19.77 12.93
C SER A 99 -24.84 20.28 14.37
N GLY A 100 -23.72 20.87 14.76
CA GLY A 100 -23.56 21.50 16.06
C GLY A 100 -22.13 21.44 16.56
N GLN A 101 -21.46 22.60 16.50
CA GLN A 101 -20.45 23.04 17.46
C GLN A 101 -19.31 22.05 17.75
N GLY A 102 -18.21 22.17 17.00
CA GLY A 102 -16.82 22.21 17.49
C GLY A 102 -16.39 21.44 18.76
N HIS A 103 -16.98 20.29 19.09
CA HIS A 103 -16.48 19.39 20.11
C HIS A 103 -15.78 18.24 19.37
N VAL A 104 -14.48 18.40 19.18
CA VAL A 104 -13.60 17.27 18.90
C VAL A 104 -13.73 16.31 20.07
N ASP A 105 -14.41 15.17 19.84
CA ASP A 105 -14.41 14.07 20.79
C ASP A 105 -12.96 13.79 21.21
N PRO A 106 -12.63 13.75 22.51
CA PRO A 106 -11.28 13.44 23.00
C PRO A 106 -10.74 12.09 22.51
N CYS A 107 -11.63 11.25 21.99
CA CYS A 107 -11.35 9.92 21.47
C CYS A 107 -10.88 9.93 20.00
N TYR A 108 -10.93 11.05 19.29
CA TYR A 108 -10.38 11.14 17.94
C TYR A 108 -8.87 11.35 18.04
N PHE A 109 -8.14 10.26 18.24
CA PHE A 109 -6.68 10.28 18.18
C PHE A 109 -6.25 10.84 16.82
N PRO A 110 -5.40 11.88 16.77
CA PRO A 110 -4.79 12.31 15.53
C PRO A 110 -4.09 11.10 14.90
N LEU A 111 -4.44 10.76 13.66
CA LEU A 111 -3.71 9.77 12.89
C LEU A 111 -2.27 10.26 12.76
N GLN A 112 -1.39 9.79 13.64
CA GLN A 112 0.03 10.06 13.53
C GLN A 112 0.47 9.49 12.20
N GLY A 113 1.10 10.33 11.37
CA GLY A 113 1.71 9.88 10.12
C GLY A 113 2.60 8.68 10.45
N SER A 114 2.29 7.53 9.86
CA SER A 114 3.15 6.37 9.99
C SER A 114 4.50 6.73 9.38
N GLN A 115 5.48 6.99 10.24
CA GLN A 115 6.88 7.01 9.83
C GLN A 115 7.15 5.64 9.25
N SER A 116 7.46 5.62 7.96
CA SER A 116 7.80 4.42 7.22
C SER A 116 9.04 3.80 7.84
N ARG A 117 8.85 2.92 8.84
CA ARG A 117 9.89 2.04 9.37
C ARG A 117 10.09 0.92 8.36
N ASN A 118 10.69 1.26 7.22
CA ASN A 118 11.00 0.32 6.14
C ASN A 118 11.99 -0.77 6.56
N PHE A 119 12.50 -0.72 7.78
CA PHE A 119 13.53 -1.59 8.28
C PHE A 119 13.41 -1.74 9.80
N SER A 120 13.44 -2.98 10.29
CA SER A 120 13.40 -3.28 11.73
C SER A 120 14.76 -3.04 12.38
N ALA A 121 14.77 -2.84 13.70
CA ALA A 121 16.01 -2.78 14.48
C ALA A 121 16.85 -4.05 14.30
N ASP A 122 16.20 -5.22 14.32
CA ASP A 122 16.84 -6.52 14.10
C ASP A 122 17.55 -6.61 12.74
N ALA A 123 16.94 -6.08 11.68
CA ALA A 123 17.58 -6.04 10.38
C ALA A 123 18.79 -5.08 10.37
N ALA A 124 18.76 -4.00 11.18
CA ALA A 124 19.87 -3.07 11.37
C ALA A 124 21.05 -3.75 12.06
N ASP A 125 20.75 -4.54 13.08
CA ASP A 125 21.72 -5.31 13.83
C ASP A 125 22.35 -6.38 12.93
N ALA A 126 21.55 -7.11 12.16
CA ALA A 126 22.04 -8.08 11.19
C ALA A 126 22.98 -7.44 10.16
N ARG A 127 22.59 -6.29 9.59
CA ARG A 127 23.42 -5.55 8.63
C ARG A 127 24.75 -5.12 9.25
N THR A 128 24.72 -4.60 10.46
CA THR A 128 25.91 -4.14 11.18
C THR A 128 26.84 -5.31 11.53
N LEU A 129 26.26 -6.42 11.98
CA LEU A 129 26.98 -7.65 12.30
C LEU A 129 27.71 -8.21 11.07
N PHE A 130 27.01 -8.38 9.95
CA PHE A 130 27.63 -8.88 8.71
C PHE A 130 28.67 -7.91 8.18
N SER A 131 28.40 -6.60 8.19
CA SER A 131 29.36 -5.60 7.75
C SER A 131 30.66 -5.65 8.57
N ALA A 132 30.55 -5.80 9.90
CA ALA A 132 31.71 -5.93 10.77
C ALA A 132 32.48 -7.23 10.54
N TYR A 133 31.78 -8.36 10.36
CA TYR A 133 32.40 -9.66 10.10
C TYR A 133 33.19 -9.67 8.78
N PHE A 134 32.58 -9.23 7.67
CA PHE A 134 33.26 -9.20 6.36
C PHE A 134 34.41 -8.20 6.28
N CYS A 135 34.45 -7.20 7.14
CA CYS A 135 35.59 -6.28 7.24
C CYS A 135 36.64 -6.72 8.27
N SER A 136 36.39 -7.79 9.04
CA SER A 136 37.36 -8.39 9.94
C SER A 136 38.33 -9.29 9.20
N SER A 137 39.50 -9.58 9.80
CA SER A 137 40.46 -10.54 9.25
C SER A 137 39.92 -11.97 9.15
N ALA A 138 38.88 -12.31 9.92
CA ALA A 138 38.29 -13.65 9.94
C ALA A 138 37.23 -13.85 8.83
N GLY A 139 36.62 -12.77 8.35
CA GLY A 139 35.54 -12.80 7.34
C GLY A 139 35.92 -12.16 6.01
N GLU A 140 37.10 -11.57 5.89
CA GLU A 140 37.54 -10.98 4.62
C GLU A 140 37.84 -12.04 3.56
N VAL A 141 37.46 -11.74 2.31
CA VAL A 141 37.73 -12.62 1.18
C VAL A 141 38.87 -12.08 0.31
N PRO A 142 39.70 -12.96 -0.31
CA PRO A 142 40.92 -12.53 -1.02
C PRO A 142 40.68 -11.50 -2.14
N TRP A 143 39.53 -11.57 -2.81
CA TRP A 143 39.17 -10.70 -3.93
C TRP A 143 38.41 -9.43 -3.51
N GLN A 144 38.04 -9.29 -2.23
CA GLN A 144 37.18 -8.20 -1.72
C GLN A 144 37.72 -6.80 -2.03
N TRP A 145 39.06 -6.67 -2.00
CA TRP A 145 39.76 -5.39 -2.12
C TRP A 145 40.40 -5.18 -3.49
N HIS A 146 40.26 -6.15 -4.41
CA HIS A 146 40.83 -6.09 -5.76
C HIS A 146 39.91 -5.39 -6.77
N GLN A 147 38.99 -4.55 -6.29
CA GLN A 147 38.03 -3.82 -7.11
C GLN A 147 38.45 -2.36 -7.31
N PRO A 148 38.32 -1.79 -8.52
CA PRO A 148 38.66 -0.41 -8.78
C PRO A 148 37.83 0.54 -7.91
N GLY A 149 38.50 1.41 -7.15
CA GLY A 149 37.85 2.39 -6.25
C GLY A 149 37.50 1.88 -4.86
N VAL A 150 37.82 0.63 -4.52
CA VAL A 150 37.53 0.05 -3.19
C VAL A 150 38.82 -0.02 -2.36
N SER A 151 38.87 0.69 -1.23
CA SER A 151 40.02 0.67 -0.30
C SER A 151 39.65 0.01 1.03
N LYS A 152 40.47 -0.96 1.47
CA LYS A 152 40.35 -1.62 2.78
C LYS A 152 40.38 -0.62 3.93
N GLN A 153 41.30 0.34 3.87
CA GLN A 153 41.46 1.37 4.90
C GLN A 153 40.23 2.29 4.97
N GLY A 154 39.65 2.64 3.83
CA GLY A 154 38.43 3.46 3.77
C GLY A 154 37.16 2.72 4.24
N ALA A 155 37.10 1.41 4.11
CA ALA A 155 36.02 0.60 4.65
C ALA A 155 36.10 0.47 6.19
N LEU A 156 37.31 0.24 6.72
CA LEU A 156 37.54 0.15 8.17
C LEU A 156 37.26 1.49 8.88
N LYS A 157 37.70 2.61 8.29
CA LYS A 157 37.43 3.94 8.85
C LYS A 157 35.93 4.24 8.96
N ARG A 158 35.14 3.86 7.95
CA ARG A 158 33.68 4.04 7.96
C ARG A 158 32.99 3.21 9.04
N LEU A 159 33.48 1.99 9.30
CA LEU A 159 32.96 1.15 10.39
C LEU A 159 33.28 1.74 11.77
N GLU A 160 34.45 2.37 11.91
CA GLU A 160 34.87 3.03 13.14
C GLU A 160 34.06 4.31 13.40
N GLU A 161 33.81 5.10 12.34
CA GLU A 161 32.93 6.28 12.38
C GLU A 161 31.47 5.92 12.69
N GLN A 162 30.96 4.79 12.16
CA GLN A 162 29.61 4.28 12.46
C GLN A 162 29.46 3.73 13.88
N ARG A 163 30.56 3.29 14.53
CA ARG A 163 30.54 2.88 15.94
C ARG A 163 30.54 4.05 16.92
N LEU A 164 31.00 5.24 16.51
CA LEU A 164 31.11 6.42 17.37
C LEU A 164 29.81 7.23 17.49
N HIS A 165 28.84 6.99 16.62
CA HIS A 165 27.50 7.57 16.72
C HIS A 165 26.48 6.44 16.91
N PRO A 166 26.11 6.08 18.16
CA PRO A 166 24.84 5.39 18.34
C PRO A 166 23.77 6.30 17.74
N PHE A 167 23.11 5.82 16.69
CA PHE A 167 21.97 6.49 16.08
C PHE A 167 20.98 6.84 17.19
N CYS A 168 20.81 8.14 17.44
CA CYS A 168 19.71 8.67 18.24
C CYS A 168 18.41 8.59 17.44
#